data_AF-A0A6L5HBG0-F1
#
_entry.id   AF-A0A6L5HBG0-F1
#
_cell.length_a   1.000
_cell.length_b   1.000
_cell.length_c   1.000
_cell.angle_alpha   90.00
_cell.angle_beta   90.00
_cell.angle_gamma   90.00
#
_symmetry.space_group_name_H-M   'P 1'
#
loop_
_entity.id
_entity.type
_entity.pdbx_description
1 polymer ?
#
loop_
_entity_poly.entity_id
_entity_poly.type
_entity_poly.pdbx_seq_one_letter_code
_entity_poly.pdbx_strand_id
1 'polypeptide(L)'
;MQPLSFLCPSCSSDISIVLGGGHPIELTNATEGPLDREKAFAGGYLFQDLHLDFPVWSKEYVAGNTPFMTAMGMVDRDKLMTSGAHAGALFRDRLDVLNHYGKRFEEVKQLLKLYPRANKDLFRRRASEFLGGEHSPSLRPEDLNVLLYKVLSTVTAAFLEDDTVLQVVRGYPEIIMGLAQKDWAAYTSFHREICDSRFLYNLQKDCLGLYGKIFELELYIRPAIFLDFCTGQEHLKTSAKISRLGFENCKDIYKDLAEVFGRQLSLVAGINNLMHRGGHNAFLAKDGGALSSLAKFTDKNLSDKLKYLDDCWYKIDSSVLNAGVRNAIAHYSFEYDETTQIITCYPNKEGLKREEGVELSFLAFMRMILVLFREMHYLHHLIKSIYYFEYLIVAKKQT
;
A
#
# COMPACT_ATOMS: atom_id res chain seq x y z
N MET A 1 20.04 -15.44 -1.89
CA MET A 1 19.32 -16.46 -2.68
C MET A 1 18.04 -15.84 -3.19
N GLN A 2 17.68 -16.12 -4.44
CA GLN A 2 16.51 -15.57 -5.12
C GLN A 2 15.62 -16.74 -5.56
N PRO A 3 14.51 -16.99 -4.86
CA PRO A 3 13.64 -18.11 -5.19
C PRO A 3 12.62 -17.71 -6.26
N LEU A 4 12.57 -18.49 -7.33
CA LEU A 4 11.61 -18.34 -8.42
C LEU A 4 10.75 -19.61 -8.52
N SER A 5 9.47 -19.48 -8.87
CA SER A 5 8.57 -20.61 -9.11
C SER A 5 7.52 -20.30 -10.16
N PHE A 6 7.13 -21.29 -10.94
CA PHE A 6 6.03 -21.19 -11.89
C PHE A 6 5.44 -22.58 -12.18
N LEU A 7 4.26 -22.59 -12.79
CA LEU A 7 3.61 -23.82 -13.20
C LEU A 7 3.97 -24.23 -14.61
N CYS A 8 4.27 -25.51 -14.82
CA CYS A 8 4.31 -26.10 -16.15
C CYS A 8 2.90 -26.00 -16.79
N PRO A 9 2.71 -25.26 -17.89
CA PRO A 9 1.43 -25.14 -18.58
C PRO A 9 0.88 -26.45 -19.15
N SER A 10 1.74 -27.46 -19.36
CA SER A 10 1.31 -28.74 -19.94
C SER A 10 0.85 -29.75 -18.90
N CYS A 11 1.46 -29.78 -17.72
CA CYS A 11 1.19 -30.81 -16.70
C CYS A 11 0.90 -30.25 -15.30
N SER A 12 0.86 -28.93 -15.15
CA SER A 12 0.58 -28.22 -13.89
C SER A 12 1.50 -28.62 -12.74
N SER A 13 2.70 -29.13 -13.03
CA SER A 13 3.73 -29.37 -12.01
C SER A 13 4.44 -28.06 -11.66
N ASP A 14 4.68 -27.84 -10.36
CA ASP A 14 5.49 -26.73 -9.86
C ASP A 14 6.95 -26.90 -10.30
N ILE A 15 7.50 -25.89 -10.97
CA ILE A 15 8.93 -25.77 -11.29
C ILE A 15 9.50 -24.66 -10.42
N SER A 16 10.41 -25.02 -9.51
CA SER A 16 11.11 -24.06 -8.64
C SER A 16 12.59 -23.93 -9.03
N ILE A 17 13.12 -22.72 -8.95
CA ILE A 17 14.51 -22.36 -9.25
C ILE A 17 15.05 -21.47 -8.12
N VAL A 18 16.19 -21.81 -7.52
CA VAL A 18 16.86 -20.92 -6.55
C VAL A 18 18.16 -20.40 -7.17
N LEU A 19 18.24 -19.07 -7.34
CA LEU A 19 19.41 -18.39 -7.94
C LEU A 19 20.30 -17.71 -6.87
N GLY A 20 21.62 -17.81 -7.08
CA GLY A 20 22.64 -17.00 -6.40
C GLY A 20 23.13 -17.52 -5.04
N GLY A 21 24.21 -16.91 -4.54
CA GLY A 21 24.87 -17.30 -3.27
C GLY A 21 26.16 -18.09 -3.42
N GLY A 22 26.75 -18.16 -4.62
CA GLY A 22 27.97 -18.94 -4.88
C GLY A 22 27.73 -20.45 -5.00
N HIS A 23 26.47 -20.88 -4.98
CA HIS A 23 26.03 -22.27 -5.13
C HIS A 23 25.47 -22.52 -6.53
N PRO A 24 25.50 -23.78 -7.01
CA PRO A 24 24.82 -24.18 -8.25
C PRO A 24 23.32 -23.89 -8.19
N ILE A 25 22.70 -23.70 -9.36
CA ILE A 25 21.26 -23.49 -9.47
C ILE A 25 20.55 -24.72 -8.90
N GLU A 26 19.68 -24.52 -7.91
CA GLU A 26 18.84 -25.59 -7.39
C GLU A 26 17.52 -25.63 -8.17
N LEU A 27 17.23 -26.77 -8.79
CA LEU A 27 16.00 -27.01 -9.53
C LEU A 27 15.13 -28.05 -8.80
N THR A 28 13.84 -27.77 -8.70
CA THR A 28 12.82 -28.75 -8.25
C THR A 28 11.91 -29.09 -9.41
N ASN A 29 11.63 -30.38 -9.62
CA ASN A 29 10.81 -30.92 -10.72
C ASN A 29 11.25 -30.50 -12.13
N ALA A 30 12.50 -30.07 -12.27
CA ALA A 30 13.14 -29.74 -13.53
C ALA A 30 14.60 -30.19 -13.50
N THR A 31 15.15 -30.42 -14.68
CA THR A 31 16.55 -30.77 -14.90
C THR A 31 17.10 -29.88 -16.00
N GLU A 32 18.35 -29.45 -15.88
CA GLU A 32 19.03 -28.76 -16.98
C GLU A 32 19.22 -29.71 -18.17
N GLY A 33 19.03 -29.20 -19.38
CA GLY A 33 19.19 -29.95 -20.63
C GLY A 33 19.83 -29.09 -21.72
N PRO A 34 20.39 -29.72 -22.78
CA PRO A 34 20.95 -28.99 -23.90
C PRO A 34 19.86 -28.20 -24.63
N LEU A 35 20.15 -26.93 -24.95
CA LEU A 35 19.25 -26.08 -25.73
C LEU A 35 19.36 -26.41 -27.21
N ASP A 36 18.31 -27.02 -27.78
CA ASP A 36 18.13 -27.11 -29.22
C ASP A 36 17.65 -25.76 -29.76
N ARG A 37 18.56 -25.03 -30.42
CA ARG A 37 18.28 -23.68 -30.93
C ARG A 37 17.27 -23.70 -32.07
N GLU A 38 17.35 -24.66 -32.98
CA GLU A 38 16.41 -24.74 -34.10
C GLU A 38 15.00 -24.99 -33.59
N LYS A 39 14.85 -25.93 -32.67
CA LYS A 39 13.56 -26.20 -32.02
C LYS A 39 13.07 -25.00 -31.19
N ALA A 40 13.95 -24.28 -30.50
CA ALA A 40 13.58 -23.08 -29.74
C ALA A 40 13.06 -21.95 -30.64
N PHE A 41 13.73 -21.67 -31.77
CA PHE A 41 13.29 -20.64 -32.72
C PHE A 41 12.05 -21.06 -33.53
N ALA A 42 11.80 -22.37 -33.67
CA ALA A 42 10.60 -22.91 -34.30
C ALA A 42 9.38 -23.02 -33.35
N GLY A 43 9.46 -22.48 -32.13
CA GLY A 43 8.37 -22.53 -31.14
C GLY A 43 8.15 -23.92 -30.51
N GLY A 44 9.11 -24.83 -30.65
CA GLY A 44 9.03 -26.20 -30.12
C GLY A 44 9.24 -26.32 -28.61
N TYR A 45 9.49 -25.21 -27.92
CA TYR A 45 9.55 -25.12 -26.46
C TYR A 45 8.61 -24.04 -25.95
N LEU A 46 8.00 -24.30 -24.80
CA LEU A 46 7.40 -23.24 -24.01
C LEU A 46 8.50 -22.37 -23.40
N PHE A 47 8.32 -21.06 -23.48
CA PHE A 47 9.22 -20.11 -22.87
C PHE A 47 8.54 -19.33 -21.74
N GLN A 48 9.27 -19.18 -20.62
CA GLN A 48 8.80 -18.51 -19.41
C GLN A 48 9.80 -17.41 -19.03
N ASP A 49 9.36 -16.15 -19.07
CA ASP A 49 10.15 -15.02 -18.59
C ASP A 49 10.04 -14.94 -17.05
N LEU A 50 11.10 -15.31 -16.34
CA LEU A 50 11.19 -15.19 -14.88
C LEU A 50 12.05 -13.99 -14.51
N HIS A 51 11.48 -13.08 -13.70
CA HIS A 51 12.19 -11.92 -13.17
C HIS A 51 11.59 -11.51 -11.82
N LEU A 52 12.42 -11.12 -10.84
CA LEU A 52 11.91 -10.74 -9.51
C LEU A 52 11.08 -9.46 -9.53
N ASP A 53 11.46 -8.51 -10.39
CA ASP A 53 10.82 -7.19 -10.43
C ASP A 53 9.62 -7.11 -11.39
N PHE A 54 9.44 -8.08 -12.30
CA PHE A 54 8.35 -8.07 -13.28
C PHE A 54 7.41 -9.25 -13.05
N PRO A 55 6.13 -9.14 -13.47
CA PRO A 55 5.24 -10.29 -13.56
C PRO A 55 5.84 -11.43 -14.40
N VAL A 56 5.28 -12.63 -14.26
CA VAL A 56 5.65 -13.84 -15.01
C VAL A 56 4.75 -13.97 -16.23
N TRP A 57 5.36 -14.21 -17.39
CA TRP A 57 4.67 -14.29 -18.68
C TRP A 57 5.11 -15.54 -19.44
N SER A 58 4.13 -16.30 -19.93
CA SER A 58 4.35 -17.51 -20.73
C SER A 58 3.99 -17.21 -22.18
N LYS A 59 4.97 -17.25 -23.08
CA LYS A 59 4.78 -16.96 -24.50
C LYS A 59 5.77 -17.74 -25.36
N GLU A 60 5.67 -17.63 -26.68
CA GLU A 60 6.69 -18.14 -27.58
C GLU A 60 8.01 -17.38 -27.40
N TYR A 61 9.13 -18.10 -27.49
CA TYR A 61 10.45 -17.48 -27.43
C TYR A 61 10.68 -16.60 -28.65
N VAL A 62 11.11 -15.36 -28.43
CA VAL A 62 11.52 -14.44 -29.49
C VAL A 62 12.96 -14.03 -29.27
N ALA A 63 13.82 -14.31 -30.25
CA ALA A 63 15.24 -13.97 -30.19
C ALA A 63 15.45 -12.49 -29.87
N GLY A 64 16.24 -12.19 -28.83
CA GLY A 64 16.54 -10.82 -28.41
C GLY A 64 15.45 -10.12 -27.60
N ASN A 65 14.26 -10.73 -27.42
CA ASN A 65 13.20 -10.18 -26.59
C ASN A 65 13.43 -10.56 -25.12
N THR A 66 14.07 -9.67 -24.36
CA THR A 66 14.39 -9.90 -22.94
C THR A 66 13.16 -9.71 -22.04
N PRO A 67 13.16 -10.20 -20.79
CA PRO A 67 12.07 -9.92 -19.83
C PRO A 67 11.77 -8.42 -19.68
N PHE A 68 12.80 -7.58 -19.75
CA PHE A 68 12.65 -6.12 -19.74
C PHE A 68 11.90 -5.62 -20.98
N MET A 69 12.27 -6.08 -22.18
CA MET A 69 11.57 -5.71 -23.42
C MET A 69 10.12 -6.19 -23.43
N THR A 70 9.87 -7.42 -22.94
CA THR A 70 8.53 -7.95 -22.71
C THR A 70 7.72 -7.01 -21.82
N ALA A 71 8.25 -6.68 -20.64
CA ALA A 71 7.57 -5.81 -19.68
C ALA A 71 7.31 -4.41 -20.26
N MET A 72 8.28 -3.79 -20.92
CA MET A 72 8.12 -2.47 -21.56
C MET A 72 7.07 -2.49 -22.67
N GLY A 73 6.92 -3.61 -23.39
CA GLY A 73 5.87 -3.76 -24.41
C GLY A 73 4.45 -3.77 -23.85
N MET A 74 4.29 -3.86 -22.52
CA MET A 74 2.99 -3.96 -21.84
C MET A 74 2.61 -2.69 -21.09
N VAL A 75 3.52 -1.72 -21.05
CA VAL A 75 3.25 -0.41 -20.51
C VAL A 75 2.15 0.25 -21.35
N ASP A 76 1.12 0.75 -20.67
CA ASP A 76 0.02 1.47 -21.31
C ASP A 76 0.59 2.68 -22.08
N ARG A 77 0.08 2.93 -23.29
CA ARG A 77 0.64 3.96 -24.19
C ARG A 77 0.68 5.35 -23.55
N ASP A 78 -0.33 5.68 -22.74
CA ASP A 78 -0.45 6.93 -22.00
C ASP A 78 0.44 7.00 -20.75
N LYS A 79 1.02 5.87 -20.32
CA LYS A 79 1.92 5.77 -19.16
C LYS A 79 3.38 5.53 -19.53
N LEU A 80 3.70 5.41 -20.82
CA LEU A 80 5.07 5.25 -21.29
C LEU A 80 5.95 6.43 -20.89
N MET A 81 5.36 7.63 -20.86
CA MET A 81 6.00 8.86 -20.42
C MET A 81 5.14 9.51 -19.33
N THR A 82 5.65 9.57 -18.11
CA THR A 82 4.98 10.25 -16.98
C THR A 82 5.84 11.42 -16.54
N SER A 83 5.28 12.63 -16.56
CA SER A 83 5.97 13.87 -16.18
C SER A 83 7.33 14.07 -16.86
N GLY A 84 7.44 13.64 -18.12
CA GLY A 84 8.64 13.75 -18.95
C GLY A 84 9.68 12.63 -18.75
N ALA A 85 9.44 11.66 -17.87
CA ALA A 85 10.30 10.51 -17.64
C ALA A 85 9.69 9.22 -18.23
N HIS A 86 10.55 8.36 -18.77
CA HIS A 86 10.14 7.06 -19.31
C HIS A 86 9.75 6.09 -18.18
N ALA A 87 8.68 5.30 -18.36
CA ALA A 87 8.18 4.35 -17.37
C ALA A 87 9.26 3.43 -16.80
N GLY A 88 10.12 2.88 -17.66
CA GLY A 88 11.25 2.04 -17.22
C GLY A 88 12.28 2.76 -16.36
N ALA A 89 12.49 4.07 -16.56
CA ALA A 89 13.37 4.87 -15.71
C ALA A 89 12.73 5.12 -14.35
N LEU A 90 11.45 5.53 -14.33
CA LEU A 90 10.68 5.71 -13.09
C LEU A 90 10.61 4.42 -12.27
N PHE A 91 10.38 3.28 -12.93
CA PHE A 91 10.35 2.00 -12.26
C PHE A 91 11.71 1.64 -11.65
N ARG A 92 12.81 1.81 -12.41
CA ARG A 92 14.17 1.60 -11.89
C ARG A 92 14.46 2.48 -10.68
N ASP A 93 14.10 3.76 -10.72
CA ASP A 93 14.35 4.68 -9.61
C ASP A 93 13.60 4.23 -8.34
N ARG A 94 12.38 3.68 -8.47
CA ARG A 94 11.66 3.04 -7.36
C ARG A 94 12.34 1.78 -6.86
N LEU A 95 12.88 0.94 -7.76
CA LEU A 95 13.64 -0.24 -7.37
C LEU A 95 14.93 0.13 -6.63
N ASP A 96 15.60 1.23 -6.99
CA ASP A 96 16.79 1.70 -6.29
C ASP A 96 16.48 2.10 -4.84
N VAL A 97 15.33 2.74 -4.62
CA VAL A 97 14.82 3.03 -3.26
C VAL A 97 14.58 1.73 -2.48
N LEU A 98 13.94 0.72 -3.07
CA LEU A 98 13.75 -0.59 -2.42
C LEU A 98 15.08 -1.29 -2.14
N ASN A 99 16.02 -1.28 -3.09
CA ASN A 99 17.32 -1.91 -2.92
C ASN A 99 18.15 -1.25 -1.81
N HIS A 100 18.01 0.07 -1.64
CA HIS A 100 18.67 0.82 -0.59
C HIS A 100 18.04 0.58 0.78
N TYR A 101 16.72 0.76 0.91
CA TYR A 101 16.03 0.69 2.21
C TYR A 101 15.57 -0.71 2.61
N GLY A 102 15.39 -1.63 1.66
CA GLY A 102 15.09 -3.04 1.90
C GLY A 102 16.17 -3.72 2.76
N LYS A 103 17.44 -3.32 2.62
CA LYS A 103 18.54 -3.80 3.50
C LYS A 103 18.55 -3.16 4.89
N ARG A 104 17.86 -2.02 5.06
CA ARG A 104 17.86 -1.17 6.25
C ARG A 104 16.48 -1.08 6.90
N PHE A 105 15.54 -1.95 6.53
CA PHE A 105 14.15 -1.81 6.95
C PHE A 105 13.96 -1.90 8.47
N GLU A 106 14.75 -2.73 9.16
CA GLU A 106 14.73 -2.79 10.63
C GLU A 106 15.20 -1.47 11.25
N GLU A 107 16.19 -0.79 10.65
CA GLU A 107 16.61 0.55 11.07
C GLU A 107 15.44 1.55 10.95
N VAL A 108 14.72 1.53 9.82
CA VAL A 108 13.52 2.36 9.58
C VAL A 108 12.45 2.06 10.62
N LYS A 109 12.14 0.79 10.86
CA LYS A 109 11.14 0.32 11.83
C LYS A 109 11.48 0.77 13.25
N GLN A 110 12.74 0.67 13.67
CA GLN A 110 13.18 1.16 14.98
C GLN A 110 13.12 2.69 15.07
N LEU A 111 13.51 3.40 14.01
CA LEU A 111 13.45 4.86 13.96
C LEU A 111 12.01 5.37 14.14
N LEU A 112 11.06 4.82 13.40
CA LEU A 112 9.65 5.24 13.48
C LEU A 112 9.02 4.91 14.85
N LYS A 113 9.47 3.83 15.52
CA LYS A 113 9.06 3.51 16.90
C LYS A 113 9.54 4.54 17.94
N LEU A 114 10.55 5.36 17.63
CA LEU A 114 11.04 6.41 18.54
C LEU A 114 10.12 7.64 18.53
N TYR A 115 9.49 7.95 17.40
CA TYR A 115 8.68 9.16 17.25
C TYR A 115 7.58 9.34 18.31
N PRO A 116 6.75 8.33 18.63
CA PRO A 116 5.70 8.49 19.64
C PRO A 116 6.24 8.50 21.09
N ARG A 117 7.51 8.15 21.33
CA ARG A 117 8.07 8.07 22.69
C ARG A 117 8.32 9.46 23.29
N ALA A 118 8.55 9.49 24.60
CA ALA A 118 8.81 10.73 25.34
C ALA A 118 10.15 11.39 24.96
N ASN A 119 11.19 10.60 24.66
CA ASN A 119 12.51 11.11 24.31
C ASN A 119 12.56 11.61 22.84
N LYS A 120 12.11 12.84 22.62
CA LYS A 120 12.07 13.48 21.29
C LYS A 120 13.45 13.80 20.72
N ASP A 121 14.41 14.12 21.59
CA ASP A 121 15.78 14.40 21.18
C ASP A 121 16.46 13.16 20.59
N LEU A 122 16.20 11.98 21.13
CA LEU A 122 16.67 10.71 20.55
C LEU A 122 16.10 10.48 19.15
N PHE A 123 14.79 10.67 18.96
CA PHE A 123 14.18 10.59 17.62
C PHE A 123 14.85 11.60 16.67
N ARG A 124 14.97 12.87 17.07
CA ARG A 124 15.57 13.93 16.25
C ARG A 124 16.98 13.56 15.79
N ARG A 125 17.85 13.16 16.72
CA ARG A 125 19.24 12.77 16.42
C ARG A 125 19.29 11.60 15.43
N ARG A 126 18.56 10.52 15.71
CA ARG A 126 18.53 9.32 14.87
C ARG A 126 17.94 9.59 13.48
N ALA A 127 16.88 10.39 13.38
CA ALA A 127 16.30 10.75 12.09
C ALA A 127 17.23 11.65 11.27
N SER A 128 17.93 12.59 11.92
CA SER A 128 18.91 13.46 11.23
C SER A 128 20.12 12.66 10.73
N GLU A 129 20.63 11.74 11.55
CA GLU A 129 21.68 10.80 11.16
C GLU A 129 21.24 9.91 9.99
N PHE A 130 20.02 9.36 10.07
CA PHE A 130 19.45 8.50 9.03
C PHE A 130 19.31 9.21 7.67
N LEU A 131 18.84 10.46 7.68
CA LEU A 131 18.65 11.27 6.47
C LEU A 131 19.96 11.86 5.94
N GLY A 132 20.98 12.01 6.78
CA GLY A 132 22.19 12.77 6.47
C GLY A 132 21.94 14.28 6.31
N GLY A 133 23.02 15.07 6.31
CA GLY A 133 22.96 16.53 6.15
C GLY A 133 22.53 17.31 7.40
N GLU A 134 22.44 18.63 7.27
CA GLU A 134 22.05 19.53 8.37
C GLU A 134 20.53 19.60 8.53
N HIS A 135 20.04 19.33 9.74
CA HIS A 135 18.62 19.43 10.11
C HIS A 135 18.46 20.32 11.35
N SER A 136 17.26 20.89 11.51
CA SER A 136 16.93 21.77 12.63
C SER A 136 17.21 21.07 13.98
N PRO A 137 17.94 21.73 14.92
CA PRO A 137 18.14 21.19 16.26
C PRO A 137 16.90 21.34 17.14
N SER A 138 15.85 22.01 16.66
CA SER A 138 14.63 22.29 17.41
C SER A 138 13.89 21.01 17.82
N LEU A 139 13.28 21.05 19.01
CA LEU A 139 12.39 20.01 19.53
C LEU A 139 10.92 20.45 19.52
N ARG A 140 10.61 21.57 18.84
CA ARG A 140 9.21 21.99 18.68
C ARG A 140 8.43 20.93 17.88
N PRO A 141 7.16 20.67 18.22
CA PRO A 141 6.37 19.63 17.56
C PRO A 141 6.32 19.77 16.04
N GLU A 142 6.19 20.99 15.52
CA GLU A 142 6.19 21.25 14.08
C GLU A 142 7.49 20.84 13.39
N ASP A 143 8.65 21.10 14.01
CA ASP A 143 9.96 20.77 13.46
C ASP A 143 10.22 19.24 13.49
N LEU A 144 9.80 18.59 14.57
CA LEU A 144 9.84 17.12 14.67
C LEU A 144 8.92 16.45 13.65
N ASN A 145 7.76 17.06 13.38
CA ASN A 145 6.82 16.57 12.39
C ASN A 145 7.36 16.76 10.96
N VAL A 146 8.03 17.88 10.65
CA VAL A 146 8.78 18.02 9.38
C VAL A 146 9.77 16.86 9.22
N LEU A 147 10.56 16.60 10.26
CA LEU A 147 11.60 15.57 10.22
C LEU A 147 11.02 14.17 10.03
N LEU A 148 9.93 13.84 10.73
CA LEU A 148 9.20 12.58 10.53
C LEU A 148 8.75 12.41 9.08
N TYR A 149 8.07 13.42 8.52
CA TYR A 149 7.55 13.30 7.16
C TYR A 149 8.65 13.31 6.10
N LYS A 150 9.82 13.93 6.37
CA LYS A 150 11.01 13.75 5.52
C LYS A 150 11.49 12.31 5.52
N VAL A 151 11.57 11.66 6.68
CA VAL A 151 11.90 10.22 6.78
C VAL A 151 10.89 9.40 5.98
N LEU A 152 9.60 9.60 6.22
CA LEU A 152 8.54 8.85 5.52
C LEU A 152 8.62 9.04 4.01
N SER A 153 8.62 10.28 3.51
CA SER A 153 8.72 10.55 2.07
C SER A 153 9.95 9.93 1.43
N THR A 154 11.08 9.87 2.14
CA THR A 154 12.31 9.26 1.62
C THR A 154 12.18 7.74 1.52
N VAL A 155 11.74 7.08 2.58
CA VAL A 155 11.71 5.61 2.60
C VAL A 155 10.57 5.05 1.75
N THR A 156 9.45 5.76 1.64
CA THR A 156 8.28 5.25 0.92
C THR A 156 8.18 5.67 -0.53
N ALA A 157 9.14 6.43 -1.07
CA ALA A 157 9.10 6.93 -2.44
C ALA A 157 8.88 5.80 -3.48
N ALA A 158 9.40 4.60 -3.24
CA ALA A 158 9.20 3.44 -4.10
C ALA A 158 7.72 3.04 -4.28
N PHE A 159 6.91 3.26 -3.25
CA PHE A 159 5.53 2.78 -3.20
C PHE A 159 4.53 3.82 -3.67
N LEU A 160 4.89 5.08 -3.82
CA LEU A 160 3.93 6.19 -3.95
C LEU A 160 3.90 6.77 -5.37
N GLU A 161 2.82 7.49 -5.66
CA GLU A 161 2.68 8.30 -6.86
C GLU A 161 2.94 9.76 -6.50
N ASP A 162 3.99 10.34 -7.06
CA ASP A 162 4.46 11.69 -6.70
C ASP A 162 3.39 12.77 -6.90
N ASP A 163 2.65 12.69 -8.00
CA ASP A 163 1.58 13.64 -8.30
C ASP A 163 0.46 13.57 -7.26
N THR A 164 0.08 12.36 -6.84
CA THR A 164 -0.94 12.14 -5.82
C THR A 164 -0.46 12.66 -4.46
N VAL A 165 0.80 12.40 -4.08
CA VAL A 165 1.40 12.95 -2.85
C VAL A 165 1.40 14.48 -2.88
N LEU A 166 1.77 15.09 -4.00
CA LEU A 166 1.79 16.54 -4.15
C LEU A 166 0.39 17.15 -4.02
N GLN A 167 -0.62 16.53 -4.64
CA GLN A 167 -2.00 16.95 -4.55
C GLN A 167 -2.50 16.92 -3.10
N VAL A 168 -2.25 15.83 -2.35
CA VAL A 168 -2.74 15.72 -0.97
C VAL A 168 -2.00 16.65 0.00
N VAL A 169 -0.68 16.82 -0.17
CA VAL A 169 0.13 17.72 0.66
C VAL A 169 -0.30 19.18 0.52
N ARG A 170 -0.80 19.58 -0.65
CA ARG A 170 -1.34 20.93 -0.91
C ARG A 170 -2.81 21.05 -0.53
N GLY A 171 -3.64 20.09 -0.92
CA GLY A 171 -5.09 20.15 -0.79
C GLY A 171 -5.58 20.03 0.66
N TYR A 172 -4.98 19.19 1.49
CA TYR A 172 -5.49 19.01 2.87
C TYR A 172 -5.34 20.23 3.76
N PRO A 173 -4.20 20.96 3.77
CA PRO A 173 -4.12 22.24 4.45
C PRO A 173 -5.17 23.25 3.97
N GLU A 174 -5.43 23.33 2.67
CA GLU A 174 -6.46 24.21 2.09
C GLU A 174 -7.86 23.86 2.59
N ILE A 175 -8.22 22.57 2.59
CA ILE A 175 -9.50 22.09 3.12
C ILE A 175 -9.65 22.44 4.60
N ILE A 176 -8.64 22.15 5.40
CA ILE A 176 -8.64 22.41 6.85
C ILE A 176 -8.80 23.91 7.12
N MET A 177 -8.00 24.75 6.45
CA MET A 177 -8.06 26.20 6.63
C MET A 177 -9.38 26.78 6.13
N GLY A 178 -9.90 26.29 5.01
CA GLY A 178 -11.20 26.72 4.48
C GLY A 178 -12.35 26.40 5.43
N LEU A 179 -12.35 25.21 6.04
CA LEU A 179 -13.34 24.84 7.07
C LEU A 179 -13.23 25.73 8.32
N ALA A 180 -12.00 25.94 8.82
CA ALA A 180 -11.77 26.77 10.00
C ALA A 180 -12.12 28.25 9.78
N GLN A 181 -11.96 28.76 8.54
CA GLN A 181 -12.37 30.11 8.16
C GLN A 181 -13.87 30.25 7.99
N LYS A 182 -14.53 29.22 7.42
CA LYS A 182 -15.99 29.19 7.23
C LYS A 182 -16.74 29.16 8.56
N ASP A 183 -16.33 28.26 9.46
CA ASP A 183 -16.90 28.15 10.80
C ASP A 183 -15.84 27.64 11.79
N TRP A 184 -15.22 28.60 12.48
CA TRP A 184 -14.19 28.32 13.47
C TRP A 184 -14.72 27.46 14.62
N ALA A 185 -15.94 27.70 15.09
CA ALA A 185 -16.50 26.99 16.24
C ALA A 185 -16.78 25.53 15.89
N ALA A 186 -17.38 25.28 14.73
CA ALA A 186 -17.64 23.92 14.25
C ALA A 186 -16.35 23.13 14.01
N TYR A 187 -15.38 23.71 13.29
CA TYR A 187 -14.11 23.02 13.03
C TYR A 187 -13.32 22.77 14.32
N THR A 188 -13.23 23.74 15.23
CA THR A 188 -12.50 23.55 16.49
C THR A 188 -13.21 22.57 17.44
N SER A 189 -14.53 22.44 17.37
CA SER A 189 -15.25 21.38 18.08
C SER A 189 -14.85 19.99 17.59
N PHE A 190 -14.77 19.79 16.26
CA PHE A 190 -14.28 18.54 15.67
C PHE A 190 -12.83 18.27 16.05
N HIS A 191 -11.97 19.28 15.92
CA HIS A 191 -10.55 19.20 16.25
C HIS A 191 -10.32 18.80 17.72
N ARG A 192 -11.03 19.44 18.66
CA ARG A 192 -10.95 19.08 20.08
C ARG A 192 -11.40 17.66 20.33
N GLU A 193 -12.51 17.21 19.73
CA GLU A 193 -13.00 15.84 19.92
C GLU A 193 -11.94 14.80 19.52
N ILE A 194 -11.27 14.96 18.38
CA ILE A 194 -10.25 14.00 17.90
C ILE A 194 -8.91 14.09 18.67
N CYS A 195 -8.60 15.25 19.24
CA CYS A 195 -7.38 15.46 20.04
C CYS A 195 -7.56 15.00 21.49
N ASP A 196 -8.63 15.43 22.16
CA ASP A 196 -8.90 15.15 23.58
C ASP A 196 -9.17 13.66 23.82
N SER A 197 -9.82 12.99 22.87
CA SER A 197 -10.01 11.53 22.87
C SER A 197 -8.73 10.73 22.60
N ARG A 198 -7.61 11.41 22.29
CA ARG A 198 -6.36 10.82 21.77
C ARG A 198 -6.53 10.02 20.48
N PHE A 199 -7.66 10.15 19.79
CA PHE A 199 -7.91 9.45 18.55
C PHE A 199 -6.82 9.74 17.51
N LEU A 200 -6.50 11.03 17.29
CA LEU A 200 -5.50 11.46 16.32
C LEU A 200 -4.10 10.90 16.64
N TYR A 201 -3.71 10.92 17.92
CA TYR A 201 -2.43 10.38 18.39
C TYR A 201 -2.31 8.88 18.17
N ASN A 202 -3.34 8.12 18.56
CA ASN A 202 -3.34 6.68 18.37
C ASN A 202 -3.31 6.34 16.87
N LEU A 203 -4.09 7.05 16.05
CA LEU A 203 -4.12 6.84 14.62
C LEU A 203 -2.76 7.10 13.95
N GLN A 204 -2.05 8.17 14.34
CA GLN A 204 -0.69 8.43 13.84
C GLN A 204 0.26 7.30 14.24
N LYS A 205 0.23 6.88 15.51
CA LYS A 205 1.07 5.78 16.01
C LYS A 205 0.81 4.48 15.25
N ASP A 206 -0.44 4.17 14.95
CA ASP A 206 -0.82 2.97 14.22
C ASP A 206 -0.31 3.02 12.78
N CYS A 207 -0.42 4.18 12.09
CA CYS A 207 0.18 4.39 10.78
C CYS A 207 1.70 4.12 10.81
N LEU A 208 2.41 4.70 11.79
CA LEU A 208 3.86 4.51 11.97
C LEU A 208 4.27 3.04 12.17
N GLY A 209 3.40 2.24 12.79
CA GLY A 209 3.61 0.80 12.96
C GLY A 209 3.61 0.01 11.65
N LEU A 210 2.92 0.52 10.61
CA LEU A 210 2.74 -0.19 9.33
C LEU A 210 3.84 0.10 8.31
N TYR A 211 4.48 1.27 8.36
CA TYR A 211 5.58 1.62 7.45
C TYR A 211 6.75 0.64 7.50
N GLY A 212 7.05 0.05 8.66
CA GLY A 212 8.09 -0.97 8.75
C GLY A 212 7.67 -2.31 8.13
N LYS A 213 6.38 -2.66 8.23
CA LYS A 213 5.85 -3.95 7.78
C LYS A 213 5.79 -4.07 6.25
N ILE A 214 5.53 -2.96 5.53
CA ILE A 214 5.43 -3.02 4.06
C ILE A 214 6.75 -3.47 3.39
N PHE A 215 7.91 -3.14 4.00
CA PHE A 215 9.20 -3.59 3.50
C PHE A 215 9.46 -5.08 3.69
N GLU A 216 8.78 -5.73 4.65
CA GLU A 216 8.83 -7.19 4.81
C GLU A 216 8.21 -7.90 3.58
N LEU A 217 7.49 -7.15 2.75
CA LEU A 217 6.87 -7.61 1.50
C LEU A 217 7.63 -7.16 0.24
N GLU A 218 8.82 -6.56 0.36
CA GLU A 218 9.47 -5.88 -0.78
C GLU A 218 9.63 -6.77 -2.01
N LEU A 219 10.00 -8.05 -1.84
CA LEU A 219 10.21 -8.98 -2.95
C LEU A 219 8.92 -9.26 -3.72
N TYR A 220 7.79 -9.27 -3.01
CA TYR A 220 6.48 -9.59 -3.56
C TYR A 220 5.80 -8.35 -4.17
N ILE A 221 6.11 -7.16 -3.65
CA ILE A 221 5.51 -5.89 -4.08
C ILE A 221 6.18 -5.30 -5.32
N ARG A 222 7.45 -5.63 -5.63
CA ARG A 222 8.14 -5.15 -6.84
C ARG A 222 7.32 -5.31 -8.13
N PRO A 223 6.81 -6.51 -8.48
CA PRO A 223 5.96 -6.66 -9.66
C PRO A 223 4.63 -5.90 -9.53
N ALA A 224 4.10 -5.71 -8.32
CA ALA A 224 2.87 -4.93 -8.10
C ALA A 224 3.09 -3.41 -8.29
N ILE A 225 4.31 -2.90 -8.04
CA ILE A 225 4.69 -1.52 -8.37
C ILE A 225 4.76 -1.35 -9.89
N PHE A 226 5.27 -2.36 -10.61
CA PHE A 226 5.32 -2.32 -12.07
C PHE A 226 3.93 -2.19 -12.71
N LEU A 227 2.90 -2.77 -12.08
CA LEU A 227 1.51 -2.64 -12.53
C LEU A 227 0.96 -1.21 -12.53
N ASP A 228 1.64 -0.24 -11.90
CA ASP A 228 1.29 1.18 -12.09
C ASP A 228 1.29 1.59 -13.56
N PHE A 229 2.15 0.97 -14.35
CA PHE A 229 2.34 1.28 -15.76
C PHE A 229 1.54 0.37 -16.70
N CYS A 230 0.92 -0.71 -16.20
CA CYS A 230 0.30 -1.75 -17.03
C CYS A 230 -1.09 -2.14 -16.51
N THR A 231 -2.14 -1.48 -16.99
CA THR A 231 -3.51 -1.68 -16.49
C THR A 231 -4.08 -3.03 -16.95
N GLY A 232 -4.81 -3.74 -16.08
CA GLY A 232 -5.52 -4.99 -16.43
C GLY A 232 -4.62 -6.24 -16.41
N GLN A 233 -3.36 -6.09 -16.01
CA GLN A 233 -2.37 -7.18 -15.95
C GLN A 233 -2.29 -7.84 -14.57
N GLU A 234 -3.25 -7.58 -13.68
CA GLU A 234 -3.28 -8.11 -12.32
C GLU A 234 -3.45 -9.64 -12.30
N HIS A 235 -4.05 -10.23 -13.32
CA HIS A 235 -4.28 -11.68 -13.44
C HIS A 235 -2.99 -12.51 -13.61
N LEU A 236 -1.86 -11.86 -13.90
CA LEU A 236 -0.58 -12.51 -14.07
C LEU A 236 0.01 -12.99 -12.74
N LYS A 237 1.06 -13.80 -12.83
CA LYS A 237 1.72 -14.42 -11.66
C LYS A 237 2.98 -13.65 -11.28
N THR A 238 3.43 -13.83 -10.04
CA THR A 238 4.76 -13.36 -9.63
C THR A 238 5.76 -14.51 -9.78
N SER A 239 7.02 -14.17 -10.05
CA SER A 239 8.06 -15.18 -10.13
C SER A 239 8.50 -15.63 -8.75
N ALA A 240 8.31 -14.80 -7.71
CA ALA A 240 8.75 -15.11 -6.36
C ALA A 240 8.01 -16.33 -5.79
N LYS A 241 8.75 -17.27 -5.19
CA LYS A 241 8.16 -18.41 -4.45
C LYS A 241 7.54 -17.95 -3.14
N ILE A 242 6.32 -18.39 -2.87
CA ILE A 242 5.57 -17.99 -1.67
C ILE A 242 4.98 -19.23 -1.03
N SER A 243 5.54 -19.59 0.13
CA SER A 243 4.94 -20.62 0.96
C SER A 243 3.71 -20.07 1.68
N ARG A 244 2.86 -20.95 2.21
CA ARG A 244 1.72 -20.57 3.04
C ARG A 244 2.13 -19.71 4.23
N LEU A 245 3.29 -19.96 4.84
CA LEU A 245 3.83 -19.11 5.90
C LEU A 245 4.09 -17.68 5.41
N GLY A 246 4.60 -17.52 4.18
CA GLY A 246 4.78 -16.20 3.55
C GLY A 246 3.45 -15.52 3.21
N PHE A 247 2.47 -16.29 2.72
CA PHE A 247 1.13 -15.78 2.44
C PHE A 247 0.43 -15.27 3.71
N GLU A 248 0.52 -16.00 4.83
CA GLU A 248 -0.06 -15.59 6.12
C GLU A 248 0.46 -14.22 6.56
N ASN A 249 1.76 -13.94 6.37
CA ASN A 249 2.32 -12.61 6.65
C ASN A 249 1.73 -11.52 5.75
N CYS A 250 1.59 -11.79 4.44
CA CYS A 250 0.97 -10.85 3.49
C CYS A 250 -0.47 -10.52 3.89
N LYS A 251 -1.24 -11.56 4.26
CA LYS A 251 -2.61 -11.43 4.76
C LYS A 251 -2.68 -10.57 6.02
N ASP A 252 -1.84 -10.84 7.01
CA ASP A 252 -1.90 -10.14 8.29
C ASP A 252 -1.57 -8.64 8.09
N ILE A 253 -0.59 -8.33 7.24
CA ILE A 253 -0.29 -6.95 6.85
C ILE A 253 -1.47 -6.29 6.13
N TYR A 254 -2.14 -7.00 5.21
CA TYR A 254 -3.35 -6.49 4.55
C TYR A 254 -4.46 -6.17 5.56
N LYS A 255 -4.69 -7.04 6.54
CA LYS A 255 -5.70 -6.84 7.59
C LYS A 255 -5.39 -5.62 8.45
N ASP A 256 -4.14 -5.49 8.90
CA ASP A 256 -3.70 -4.36 9.71
C ASP A 256 -3.83 -3.03 8.96
N LEU A 257 -3.45 -3.01 7.67
CA LEU A 257 -3.63 -1.86 6.79
C LEU A 257 -5.11 -1.48 6.64
N ALA A 258 -5.98 -2.47 6.42
CA ALA A 258 -7.42 -2.24 6.25
C ALA A 258 -8.08 -1.70 7.53
N GLU A 259 -7.61 -2.15 8.69
CA GLU A 259 -8.08 -1.65 9.98
C GLU A 259 -7.67 -0.19 10.20
N VAL A 260 -6.38 0.14 10.00
CA VAL A 260 -5.89 1.51 10.16
C VAL A 260 -6.55 2.46 9.15
N PHE A 261 -6.64 2.05 7.88
CA PHE A 261 -7.36 2.81 6.86
C PHE A 261 -8.83 3.04 7.25
N GLY A 262 -9.53 2.00 7.72
CA GLY A 262 -10.90 2.11 8.19
C GLY A 262 -11.07 3.05 9.37
N ARG A 263 -10.06 3.19 10.24
CA ARG A 263 -10.05 4.21 11.29
C ARG A 263 -9.77 5.61 10.72
N GLN A 264 -8.87 5.76 9.75
CA GLN A 264 -8.62 7.05 9.09
C GLN A 264 -9.86 7.62 8.40
N LEU A 265 -10.77 6.77 7.91
CA LEU A 265 -12.05 7.23 7.36
C LEU A 265 -12.93 8.01 8.35
N SER A 266 -12.71 7.90 9.67
CA SER A 266 -13.38 8.78 10.64
C SER A 266 -12.97 10.25 10.47
N LEU A 267 -11.72 10.53 10.10
CA LEU A 267 -11.30 11.91 9.78
C LEU A 267 -11.98 12.40 8.50
N VAL A 268 -12.06 11.53 7.49
CA VAL A 268 -12.73 11.82 6.22
C VAL A 268 -14.21 12.15 6.45
N ALA A 269 -14.92 11.32 7.22
CA ALA A 269 -16.32 11.51 7.54
C ALA A 269 -16.57 12.81 8.33
N GLY A 270 -15.74 13.10 9.33
CA GLY A 270 -15.85 14.34 10.11
C GLY A 270 -15.72 15.59 9.24
N ILE A 271 -14.73 15.60 8.34
CA ILE A 271 -14.53 16.69 7.36
C ILE A 271 -15.69 16.75 6.37
N ASN A 272 -16.17 15.61 5.87
CA ASN A 272 -17.29 15.54 4.94
C ASN A 272 -18.57 16.15 5.53
N ASN A 273 -18.87 15.79 6.77
CA ASN A 273 -20.03 16.32 7.49
C ASN A 273 -19.89 17.84 7.77
N LEU A 274 -18.69 18.33 8.07
CA LEU A 274 -18.43 19.77 8.21
C LEU A 274 -18.64 20.52 6.87
N MET A 275 -18.15 19.97 5.76
CA MET A 275 -18.28 20.57 4.43
C MET A 275 -19.75 20.74 4.02
N HIS A 276 -20.52 19.67 4.18
CA HIS A 276 -21.90 19.60 3.69
C HIS A 276 -22.95 20.14 4.68
N ARG A 277 -22.73 19.97 5.99
CA ARG A 277 -23.76 20.16 7.02
C ARG A 277 -23.33 21.00 8.22
N GLY A 278 -22.10 21.51 8.24
CA GLY A 278 -21.62 22.44 9.26
C GLY A 278 -21.33 21.82 10.63
N GLY A 279 -21.37 20.50 10.79
CA GLY A 279 -21.02 19.83 12.05
C GLY A 279 -20.51 18.42 11.80
N HIS A 280 -19.41 18.02 12.46
CA HIS A 280 -18.77 16.70 12.23
C HIS A 280 -19.64 15.51 12.63
N ASN A 281 -20.63 15.72 13.51
CA ASN A 281 -21.61 14.71 13.90
C ASN A 281 -22.87 14.66 13.00
N ALA A 282 -22.99 15.57 12.03
CA ALA A 282 -24.17 15.68 11.19
C ALA A 282 -24.09 14.74 9.98
N PHE A 283 -24.45 13.46 10.17
CA PHE A 283 -24.50 12.48 9.07
C PHE A 283 -25.78 12.62 8.23
N LEU A 284 -25.69 12.29 6.94
CA LEU A 284 -26.86 12.16 6.09
C LEU A 284 -27.76 11.00 6.59
N ALA A 285 -29.06 11.25 6.65
CA ALA A 285 -30.04 10.21 6.97
C ALA A 285 -30.10 9.17 5.84
N LYS A 286 -30.20 7.90 6.23
CA LYS A 286 -30.47 6.76 5.34
C LYS A 286 -31.71 6.01 5.84
N ASP A 287 -32.08 4.92 5.16
CA ASP A 287 -33.12 4.02 5.65
C ASP A 287 -32.75 3.53 7.06
N GLY A 288 -33.56 3.93 8.05
CA GLY A 288 -33.29 3.70 9.48
C GLY A 288 -32.71 4.90 10.25
N GLY A 289 -32.57 6.07 9.63
CA GLY A 289 -32.14 7.32 10.26
C GLY A 289 -30.67 7.70 10.05
N ALA A 290 -30.28 8.87 10.56
CA ALA A 290 -28.89 9.33 10.55
C ALA A 290 -28.09 8.73 11.71
N LEU A 291 -26.78 8.53 11.52
CA LEU A 291 -25.90 8.27 12.66
C LEU A 291 -25.86 9.48 13.58
N SER A 292 -25.94 9.24 14.88
CA SER A 292 -26.02 10.34 15.87
C SER A 292 -24.67 10.97 16.20
N SER A 293 -23.55 10.36 15.83
CA SER A 293 -22.22 10.89 16.12
C SER A 293 -21.10 10.24 15.29
N LEU A 294 -19.97 10.93 15.23
CA LEU A 294 -18.73 10.45 14.64
C LEU A 294 -18.14 9.26 15.43
N ALA A 295 -18.32 9.24 16.75
CA ALA A 295 -17.98 8.08 17.57
C ALA A 295 -18.69 6.80 17.09
N LYS A 296 -20.01 6.86 16.87
CA LYS A 296 -20.77 5.72 16.33
C LYS A 296 -20.34 5.32 14.92
N PHE A 297 -19.91 6.27 14.10
CA PHE A 297 -19.31 5.96 12.80
C PHE A 297 -17.97 5.23 12.97
N THR A 298 -17.15 5.65 13.92
CA THR A 298 -15.82 5.08 14.16
C THR A 298 -15.88 3.60 14.55
N ASP A 299 -16.91 3.19 15.29
CA ASP A 299 -17.14 1.80 15.71
C ASP A 299 -17.62 0.86 14.58
N LYS A 300 -17.97 1.41 13.41
CA LYS A 300 -18.41 0.59 12.26
C LYS A 300 -17.22 -0.10 11.59
N ASN A 301 -17.50 -1.28 11.03
CA ASN A 301 -16.56 -1.94 10.13
C ASN A 301 -16.37 -1.11 8.84
N LEU A 302 -15.27 -1.37 8.12
CA LEU A 302 -14.90 -0.64 6.90
C LEU A 302 -16.02 -0.63 5.85
N SER A 303 -16.64 -1.79 5.57
CA SER A 303 -17.71 -1.89 4.55
C SER A 303 -18.93 -1.04 4.91
N ASP A 304 -19.29 -0.96 6.18
CA ASP A 304 -20.39 -0.11 6.65
C ASP A 304 -20.01 1.37 6.66
N LYS A 305 -18.75 1.72 6.99
CA LYS A 305 -18.26 3.10 6.94
C LYS A 305 -18.41 3.72 5.55
N LEU A 306 -18.04 2.97 4.51
CA LEU A 306 -18.16 3.41 3.12
C LEU A 306 -19.59 3.81 2.73
N LYS A 307 -20.60 3.19 3.34
CA LYS A 307 -21.99 3.55 3.09
C LYS A 307 -22.29 4.97 3.55
N TYR A 308 -21.69 5.47 4.64
CA TYR A 308 -22.00 6.79 5.21
C TYR A 308 -21.13 7.94 4.66
N LEU A 309 -20.28 7.69 3.66
CA LEU A 309 -19.48 8.72 2.99
C LEU A 309 -20.22 9.24 1.74
N ASP A 310 -21.25 10.05 1.95
CA ASP A 310 -22.03 10.67 0.87
C ASP A 310 -21.28 11.85 0.22
N ASP A 311 -21.26 11.91 -1.12
CA ASP A 311 -20.53 12.93 -1.89
C ASP A 311 -19.14 13.24 -1.32
N CYS A 312 -18.37 12.16 -1.13
CA CYS A 312 -17.13 12.19 -0.37
C CYS A 312 -16.07 13.03 -1.07
N TRP A 313 -15.56 14.05 -0.36
CA TRP A 313 -14.46 14.89 -0.84
C TRP A 313 -13.15 14.12 -1.08
N TYR A 314 -12.97 12.99 -0.39
CA TYR A 314 -11.84 12.10 -0.57
C TYR A 314 -12.19 10.96 -1.52
N LYS A 315 -11.51 10.89 -2.66
CA LYS A 315 -11.68 9.81 -3.64
C LYS A 315 -10.91 8.58 -3.18
N ILE A 316 -11.63 7.52 -2.82
CA ILE A 316 -11.05 6.23 -2.43
C ILE A 316 -10.86 5.37 -3.69
N ASP A 317 -9.69 4.78 -3.87
CA ASP A 317 -9.46 3.84 -4.97
C ASP A 317 -10.42 2.64 -4.89
N SER A 318 -11.13 2.36 -5.99
CA SER A 318 -12.13 1.30 -6.06
C SER A 318 -11.57 -0.11 -5.83
N SER A 319 -10.28 -0.34 -6.09
CA SER A 319 -9.61 -1.63 -5.84
C SER A 319 -9.51 -1.95 -4.34
N VAL A 320 -9.50 -0.93 -3.48
CA VAL A 320 -9.55 -1.06 -2.00
C VAL A 320 -10.96 -1.45 -1.53
N LEU A 321 -11.97 -1.25 -2.37
CA LEU A 321 -13.38 -1.47 -2.04
C LEU A 321 -13.87 -2.91 -2.32
N ASN A 322 -12.99 -3.86 -2.69
CA ASN A 322 -13.39 -5.26 -2.86
C ASN A 322 -13.73 -5.91 -1.50
N ALA A 323 -14.93 -5.59 -1.01
CA ALA A 323 -15.44 -6.03 0.28
C ALA A 323 -15.54 -7.56 0.38
N GLY A 324 -15.77 -8.24 -0.75
CA GLY A 324 -15.83 -9.70 -0.82
C GLY A 324 -14.48 -10.33 -0.48
N VAL A 325 -13.43 -9.99 -1.23
CA VAL A 325 -12.06 -10.48 -0.98
C VAL A 325 -11.60 -10.06 0.42
N ARG A 326 -11.85 -8.81 0.81
CA ARG A 326 -11.48 -8.33 2.15
C ARG A 326 -12.14 -9.14 3.27
N ASN A 327 -13.44 -9.39 3.19
CA ASN A 327 -14.17 -10.13 4.22
C ASN A 327 -13.71 -11.59 4.26
N ALA A 328 -13.48 -12.20 3.10
CA ALA A 328 -12.96 -13.57 3.01
C ALA A 328 -11.59 -13.71 3.69
N ILE A 329 -10.68 -12.79 3.37
CA ILE A 329 -9.33 -12.73 3.95
C ILE A 329 -9.39 -12.45 5.46
N ALA A 330 -10.25 -11.52 5.90
CA ALA A 330 -10.39 -11.17 7.32
C ALA A 330 -10.95 -12.32 8.18
N HIS A 331 -11.85 -13.13 7.62
CA HIS A 331 -12.55 -14.21 8.31
C HIS A 331 -12.02 -15.61 8.01
N TYR A 332 -10.84 -15.73 7.38
CA TYR A 332 -10.20 -17.01 7.03
C TYR A 332 -11.07 -17.91 6.14
N SER A 333 -11.97 -17.33 5.35
CA SER A 333 -12.76 -18.06 4.36
C SER A 333 -12.12 -17.97 2.98
N PHE A 334 -10.87 -18.39 2.87
CA PHE A 334 -10.13 -18.45 1.62
C PHE A 334 -9.23 -19.69 1.57
N GLU A 335 -8.83 -20.08 0.36
CA GLU A 335 -7.82 -21.10 0.08
C GLU A 335 -6.71 -20.47 -0.76
N TYR A 336 -5.46 -20.82 -0.47
CA TYR A 336 -4.30 -20.37 -1.25
C TYR A 336 -3.56 -21.58 -1.80
N ASP A 337 -3.46 -21.64 -3.11
CA ASP A 337 -2.63 -22.61 -3.81
C ASP A 337 -1.26 -21.96 -4.09
N GLU A 338 -0.26 -22.38 -3.31
CA GLU A 338 1.14 -21.93 -3.42
C GLU A 338 1.73 -22.16 -4.82
N THR A 339 1.23 -23.19 -5.51
CA THR A 339 1.73 -23.63 -6.81
C THR A 339 1.14 -22.79 -7.93
N THR A 340 -0.18 -22.68 -7.99
CA THR A 340 -0.83 -21.82 -9.00
C THR A 340 -0.70 -20.34 -8.69
N GLN A 341 -0.37 -19.99 -7.44
CA GLN A 341 -0.45 -18.64 -6.87
C GLN A 341 -1.84 -18.03 -6.96
N ILE A 342 -2.88 -18.86 -6.89
CA ILE A 342 -4.27 -18.43 -6.89
C ILE A 342 -4.82 -18.45 -5.47
N ILE A 343 -5.54 -17.39 -5.13
CA ILE A 343 -6.27 -17.24 -3.88
C ILE A 343 -7.76 -17.36 -4.23
N THR A 344 -8.44 -18.33 -3.66
CA THR A 344 -9.89 -18.51 -3.83
C THR A 344 -10.60 -18.02 -2.58
N CYS A 345 -11.36 -16.94 -2.69
CA CYS A 345 -12.06 -16.29 -1.59
C CYS A 345 -13.54 -16.69 -1.56
N TYR A 346 -14.06 -17.03 -0.39
CA TYR A 346 -15.47 -17.36 -0.17
C TYR A 346 -16.13 -16.26 0.67
N PRO A 347 -16.68 -15.20 0.04
CA PRO A 347 -17.25 -14.05 0.75
C PRO A 347 -18.61 -14.33 1.38
N ASN A 348 -19.37 -15.29 0.84
CA ASN A 348 -20.70 -15.65 1.31
C ASN A 348 -20.63 -16.85 2.28
N LYS A 349 -21.43 -16.81 3.35
CA LYS A 349 -21.63 -17.97 4.25
C LYS A 349 -22.66 -18.92 3.62
N GLU A 350 -22.24 -19.73 2.66
CA GLU A 350 -23.15 -20.63 1.94
C GLU A 350 -23.34 -21.98 2.64
N GLY A 351 -23.73 -22.00 3.93
CA GLY A 351 -24.13 -23.24 4.61
C GLY A 351 -23.24 -24.47 4.32
N LEU A 352 -23.83 -25.57 3.81
CA LEU A 352 -23.15 -26.81 3.44
C LEU A 352 -22.59 -26.86 2.00
N LYS A 353 -22.80 -25.83 1.17
CA LYS A 353 -22.36 -25.81 -0.23
C LYS A 353 -21.38 -24.66 -0.44
N ARG A 354 -20.12 -24.95 -0.78
CA ARG A 354 -19.15 -23.95 -1.23
C ARG A 354 -19.06 -24.04 -2.74
N GLU A 355 -19.92 -23.35 -3.49
CA GLU A 355 -19.94 -23.53 -4.95
C GLU A 355 -19.43 -22.31 -5.75
N GLU A 356 -19.40 -21.08 -5.20
CA GLU A 356 -18.85 -19.92 -5.96
C GLU A 356 -17.82 -19.10 -5.14
N GLY A 357 -16.54 -19.43 -5.33
CA GLY A 357 -15.41 -18.65 -4.82
C GLY A 357 -14.95 -17.59 -5.81
N VAL A 358 -14.53 -16.43 -5.32
CA VAL A 358 -13.89 -15.38 -6.11
C VAL A 358 -12.39 -15.65 -6.15
N GLU A 359 -11.86 -15.92 -7.34
CA GLU A 359 -10.43 -16.14 -7.54
C GLU A 359 -9.69 -14.83 -7.81
N LEU A 360 -8.51 -14.69 -7.21
CA LEU A 360 -7.55 -13.64 -7.54
C LEU A 360 -6.13 -14.22 -7.56
N SER A 361 -5.29 -13.72 -8.46
CA SER A 361 -3.87 -14.07 -8.44
C SER A 361 -3.22 -13.45 -7.18
N PHE A 362 -2.11 -14.05 -6.76
CA PHE A 362 -1.31 -13.46 -5.70
C PHE A 362 -0.78 -12.07 -6.06
N LEU A 363 -0.43 -11.82 -7.33
CA LEU A 363 0.00 -10.50 -7.80
C LEU A 363 -1.12 -9.46 -7.65
N ALA A 364 -2.36 -9.82 -7.98
CA ALA A 364 -3.53 -8.96 -7.75
C ALA A 364 -3.70 -8.64 -6.26
N PHE A 365 -3.47 -9.63 -5.38
CA PHE A 365 -3.50 -9.39 -3.94
C PHE A 365 -2.37 -8.46 -3.47
N MET A 366 -1.15 -8.60 -3.98
CA MET A 366 -0.06 -7.66 -3.69
C MET A 366 -0.36 -6.24 -4.19
N ARG A 367 -1.03 -6.13 -5.34
CA ARG A 367 -1.52 -4.85 -5.85
C ARG A 367 -2.51 -4.22 -4.87
N MET A 368 -3.46 -4.99 -4.34
CA MET A 368 -4.40 -4.50 -3.31
C MET A 368 -3.68 -4.01 -2.05
N ILE A 369 -2.67 -4.74 -1.57
CA ILE A 369 -1.85 -4.31 -0.41
C ILE A 369 -1.15 -2.98 -0.70
N LEU A 370 -0.52 -2.84 -1.87
CA LEU A 370 0.17 -1.63 -2.28
C LEU A 370 -0.76 -0.43 -2.34
N VAL A 371 -1.93 -0.56 -3.00
CA VAL A 371 -2.91 0.53 -3.09
C VAL A 371 -3.45 0.90 -1.72
N LEU A 372 -3.76 -0.08 -0.87
CA LEU A 372 -4.23 0.18 0.49
C LEU A 372 -3.16 0.86 1.36
N PHE A 373 -1.89 0.52 1.18
CA PHE A 373 -0.77 1.24 1.80
C PHE A 373 -0.69 2.70 1.34
N ARG A 374 -0.90 2.97 0.04
CA ARG A 374 -0.96 4.33 -0.51
C ARG A 374 -2.10 5.13 0.12
N GLU A 375 -3.30 4.57 0.14
CA GLU A 375 -4.47 5.18 0.77
C GLU A 375 -4.21 5.54 2.25
N MET A 376 -3.62 4.60 3.00
CA MET A 376 -3.20 4.86 4.38
C MET A 376 -2.17 5.98 4.47
N HIS A 377 -1.17 5.99 3.58
CA HIS A 377 -0.14 7.03 3.54
C HIS A 377 -0.72 8.40 3.18
N TYR A 378 -1.61 8.48 2.20
CA TYR A 378 -2.28 9.70 1.80
C TYR A 378 -3.08 10.26 2.97
N LEU A 379 -3.93 9.46 3.62
CA LEU A 379 -4.65 9.92 4.82
C LEU A 379 -3.73 10.19 6.02
N HIS A 380 -2.50 9.66 6.06
CA HIS A 380 -1.51 10.08 7.05
C HIS A 380 -1.08 11.54 6.82
N HIS A 381 -1.02 12.02 5.57
CA HIS A 381 -0.83 13.45 5.30
C HIS A 381 -2.01 14.32 5.77
N LEU A 382 -3.23 13.78 5.90
CA LEU A 382 -4.33 14.49 6.55
C LEU A 382 -4.05 14.67 8.05
N ILE A 383 -3.60 13.61 8.72
CA ILE A 383 -3.16 13.64 10.12
C ILE A 383 -2.04 14.68 10.31
N LYS A 384 -1.05 14.72 9.41
CA LYS A 384 -0.02 15.77 9.37
C LYS A 384 -0.64 17.15 9.42
N SER A 385 -1.58 17.41 8.51
CA SER A 385 -2.17 18.73 8.30
C SER A 385 -2.98 19.18 9.52
N ILE A 386 -3.71 18.26 10.16
CA ILE A 386 -4.42 18.53 11.43
C ILE A 386 -3.41 18.88 12.53
N TYR A 387 -2.30 18.16 12.66
CA TYR A 387 -1.27 18.52 13.64
C TYR A 387 -0.63 19.89 13.39
N TYR A 388 -0.37 20.27 12.14
CA TYR A 388 0.12 21.62 11.86
C TYR A 388 -0.89 22.70 12.20
N PHE A 389 -2.19 22.45 12.00
CA PHE A 389 -3.23 23.37 12.45
C PHE A 389 -3.18 23.56 13.97
N GLU A 390 -3.06 22.47 14.74
CA GLU A 390 -2.88 22.54 16.20
C GLU A 390 -1.66 23.39 16.59
N TYR A 391 -0.49 23.07 16.04
CA TYR A 391 0.78 23.69 16.44
C TYR A 391 0.91 25.15 16.00
N LEU A 392 0.39 25.50 14.82
CA LEU A 392 0.63 26.80 14.22
C LEU A 392 -0.54 27.77 14.39
N ILE A 393 -1.77 27.28 14.57
CA ILE A 393 -2.97 28.12 14.60
C ILE A 393 -3.63 28.08 15.98
N VAL A 394 -3.93 26.90 16.52
CA VAL A 394 -4.64 26.78 17.80
C VAL A 394 -3.75 27.21 18.96
N ALA A 395 -2.53 26.66 19.06
CA ALA A 395 -1.59 26.99 20.14
C ALA A 395 -1.22 28.48 20.18
N LYS A 396 -1.16 29.14 19.02
CA LYS A 396 -0.87 30.59 18.92
C LYS A 396 -2.05 31.49 19.28
N LYS A 397 -3.29 31.00 19.27
CA LYS A 397 -4.47 31.78 19.70
C LYS A 397 -4.71 31.70 21.21
N GLN A 398 -4.04 30.76 21.89
CA GLN A 398 -4.12 30.57 23.34
C GLN A 398 -2.98 31.27 24.09
N THR A 399 -1.97 31.74 23.36
CA THR A 399 -0.90 32.62 23.83
C THR A 399 -1.22 34.06 23.45
#